data_AF-A0A660QMW5-F1
#
_entry.id   AF-A0A660QMW5-F1
#
_cell.length_a   1.000
_cell.length_b   1.000
_cell.length_c   1.000
_cell.angle_alpha   90.00
_cell.angle_beta   90.00
_cell.angle_gamma   90.00
#
_symmetry.space_group_name_H-M   'P 1'
#
loop_
_entity.id
_entity.type
_entity.pdbx_description
1 polymer ?
#
loop_
_entity_poly.entity_id
_entity_poly.type
_entity_poly.pdbx_seq_one_letter_code
_entity_poly.pdbx_strand_id
1 'polypeptide(L)'
;TPSFIGRAEDQSYILSVLLDGGDKLAYVHEDGLIMRHDKEAFAGDAIKAASFGNMIGDYIRTLYFSEYARVLSGDDIESLKATVNPFTGCFITPIPTTVVMMRFCMKAAGFYLAGNHAKGTEFITASHPRLARAMTFIREGLREQYRRERHGWNQFYDLIEIVQENDTLRAKAIEIIESCHLRV
;
A
#
# COMPACT_ATOMS: atom_id res chain seq x y z
N THR A 1 4.74 -2.53 8.90
CA THR A 1 3.97 -1.96 7.79
C THR A 1 3.14 -3.03 7.08
N PRO A 2 1.90 -2.74 6.64
CA PRO A 2 1.05 -3.72 5.97
C PRO A 2 1.63 -4.17 4.62
N SER A 3 2.02 -5.45 4.51
CA SER A 3 2.76 -5.98 3.35
C SER A 3 1.94 -6.03 2.06
N PHE A 4 0.60 -6.07 2.18
CA PHE A 4 -0.32 -6.20 1.05
C PHE A 4 -0.49 -4.91 0.22
N ILE A 5 -0.06 -3.75 0.71
CA ILE A 5 -0.17 -2.47 -0.03
C ILE A 5 0.93 -2.32 -1.10
N GLY A 6 1.97 -3.16 -1.06
CA GLY A 6 2.99 -3.22 -2.10
C GLY A 6 3.73 -1.87 -2.25
N ARG A 7 3.65 -1.24 -3.43
CA ARG A 7 4.44 -0.03 -3.78
C ARG A 7 4.05 1.25 -3.04
N ALA A 8 2.97 1.24 -2.26
CA ALA A 8 2.52 2.38 -1.45
C ALA A 8 2.70 2.09 0.04
N GLU A 9 3.81 1.44 0.38
CA GLU A 9 4.18 1.04 1.74
C GLU A 9 4.33 2.24 2.69
N ASP A 10 4.88 3.34 2.18
CA ASP A 10 5.05 4.59 2.89
C ASP A 10 3.68 5.19 3.31
N GLN A 11 2.73 5.20 2.39
CA GLN A 11 1.35 5.61 2.66
C GLN A 11 0.66 4.67 3.66
N SER A 12 0.88 3.35 3.55
CA SER A 12 0.28 2.38 4.46
C SER A 12 0.86 2.44 5.87
N TYR A 13 2.15 2.74 6.01
CA TYR A 13 2.80 2.96 7.29
C TYR A 13 2.17 4.13 8.03
N ILE A 14 1.99 5.28 7.35
CA ILE A 14 1.40 6.46 7.99
C ILE A 14 -0.01 6.17 8.49
N LEU A 15 -0.86 5.54 7.67
CA LEU A 15 -2.20 5.13 8.11
C LEU A 15 -2.15 4.26 9.37
N SER A 16 -1.14 3.38 9.49
CA SER A 16 -1.04 2.44 10.61
C SER A 16 -0.82 3.08 11.98
N VAL A 17 -0.22 4.28 12.02
CA VAL A 17 0.13 5.01 13.25
C VAL A 17 -0.67 6.29 13.46
N LEU A 18 -1.41 6.73 12.43
CA LEU A 18 -2.10 8.02 12.39
C LEU A 18 -3.14 8.21 13.50
N LEU A 19 -3.82 7.13 13.89
CA LEU A 19 -4.90 7.16 14.88
C LEU A 19 -4.42 6.96 16.33
N ASP A 20 -3.14 6.65 16.54
CA ASP A 20 -2.59 6.51 17.89
C ASP A 20 -2.30 7.90 18.51
N GLY A 21 -2.10 8.01 19.83
CA GLY A 21 -1.78 9.29 20.50
C GLY A 21 -0.29 9.70 20.38
N GLY A 22 0.03 10.98 20.59
CA GLY A 22 1.40 11.51 20.57
C GLY A 22 1.87 12.02 19.21
N ASP A 23 3.13 12.46 19.12
CA ASP A 23 3.73 13.01 17.90
C ASP A 23 3.75 11.96 16.79
N LYS A 24 3.37 12.37 15.57
CA LYS A 24 3.28 11.50 14.39
C LYS A 24 4.22 11.95 13.30
N LEU A 25 4.86 10.98 12.66
CA LEU A 25 5.47 11.22 11.35
C LEU A 25 4.33 11.47 10.35
N ALA A 26 4.24 12.70 9.86
CA ALA A 26 3.37 13.07 8.74
C ALA A 26 4.21 13.31 7.48
N TYR A 27 3.58 13.23 6.31
CA TYR A 27 4.20 13.75 5.10
C TYR A 27 4.25 15.27 5.17
N VAL A 28 5.41 15.84 4.84
CA VAL A 28 5.51 17.22 4.40
C VAL A 28 5.63 17.20 2.88
N HIS A 29 4.68 17.86 2.22
CA HIS A 29 4.80 18.19 0.81
C HIS A 29 4.89 19.71 0.70
N GLU A 30 6.03 20.18 0.24
CA GLU A 30 6.32 21.59 0.00
C GLU A 30 6.92 21.73 -1.39
N ASP A 31 6.70 22.88 -2.01
CA ASP A 31 7.31 23.19 -3.30
C ASP A 31 8.84 23.06 -3.19
N GLY A 32 9.43 22.23 -4.07
CA GLY A 32 10.87 21.92 -4.06
C GLY A 32 11.25 20.63 -3.31
N LEU A 33 10.34 19.99 -2.57
CA LEU A 33 10.56 18.66 -2.00
C LEU A 33 10.20 17.57 -3.03
N ILE A 34 11.22 16.93 -3.58
CA ILE A 34 11.07 15.83 -4.54
C ILE A 34 11.13 14.49 -3.80
N MET A 35 10.01 13.77 -3.77
CA MET A 35 10.00 12.35 -3.37
C MET A 35 10.72 11.52 -4.43
N ARG A 36 12.00 11.20 -4.19
CA ARG A 36 12.77 10.28 -5.05
C ARG A 36 12.21 8.87 -4.94
N HIS A 37 11.31 8.50 -5.85
CA HIS A 37 11.15 7.11 -6.26
C HIS A 37 11.94 6.92 -7.56
N ASP A 38 13.26 6.76 -7.46
CA ASP A 38 14.10 6.44 -8.60
C ASP A 38 13.61 5.12 -9.23
N LYS A 39 13.14 5.20 -10.47
CA LYS A 39 12.70 4.06 -11.29
C LYS A 39 13.51 3.93 -12.59
N GLU A 40 14.72 4.47 -12.63
CA GLU A 40 15.54 4.39 -13.85
C GLU A 40 16.16 2.99 -14.08
N ALA A 41 15.94 2.01 -13.20
CA ALA A 41 16.59 0.69 -13.27
C ALA A 41 15.77 -0.45 -13.90
N PHE A 42 14.57 -0.24 -14.46
CA PHE A 42 13.80 -1.35 -15.05
C PHE A 42 13.47 -1.14 -16.54
N ALA A 43 14.36 -1.71 -17.36
CA ALA A 43 14.34 -1.99 -18.79
C ALA A 43 13.03 -1.77 -19.58
N GLY A 44 13.18 -1.12 -20.74
CA GLY A 44 12.13 -0.67 -21.65
C GLY A 44 11.22 -1.74 -22.27
N ASP A 45 11.46 -3.03 -22.03
CA ASP A 45 10.62 -4.12 -22.55
C ASP A 45 9.34 -4.36 -21.72
N ALA A 46 9.28 -3.89 -20.46
CA ALA A 46 8.10 -4.00 -19.60
C ALA A 46 6.95 -3.01 -19.95
N ILE A 47 7.22 -2.04 -20.83
CA ILE A 47 6.37 -0.86 -21.07
C ILE A 47 5.03 -1.20 -21.76
N LYS A 48 4.96 -2.28 -22.56
CA LYS A 48 3.70 -2.69 -23.20
C LYS A 48 2.78 -3.50 -22.28
N ALA A 49 3.33 -4.37 -21.44
CA ALA A 49 2.58 -5.06 -20.37
C ALA A 49 2.18 -4.11 -19.20
N ALA A 50 2.89 -2.97 -19.07
CA ALA A 50 2.69 -1.98 -18.01
C ALA A 50 1.43 -1.11 -18.17
N SER A 51 0.85 -0.96 -19.37
CA SER A 51 -0.22 0.05 -19.55
C SER A 51 -1.49 -0.26 -18.73
N PHE A 52 -1.91 -1.53 -18.68
CA PHE A 52 -3.00 -1.96 -17.81
C PHE A 52 -2.52 -2.21 -16.38
N GLY A 53 -1.25 -2.57 -16.20
CA GLY A 53 -0.62 -2.84 -14.90
C GLY A 53 -0.74 -1.67 -13.92
N ASN A 54 -0.59 -0.43 -14.40
CA ASN A 54 -0.77 0.76 -13.58
C ASN A 54 -2.25 0.98 -13.22
N MET A 55 -3.15 0.89 -14.20
CA MET A 55 -4.58 1.12 -13.99
C MET A 55 -5.23 0.11 -13.04
N ILE A 56 -4.88 -1.17 -13.19
CA ILE A 56 -5.36 -2.22 -12.30
C ILE A 56 -4.78 -2.06 -10.89
N GLY A 57 -3.55 -1.56 -10.79
CA GLY A 57 -2.94 -1.18 -9.52
C GLY A 57 -3.76 -0.14 -8.78
N ASP A 58 -4.26 0.89 -9.46
CA ASP A 58 -5.09 1.95 -8.86
C ASP A 58 -6.43 1.43 -8.35
N TYR A 59 -7.04 0.50 -9.08
CA TYR A 59 -8.26 -0.16 -8.65
C TYR A 59 -8.03 -0.99 -7.39
N ILE A 60 -6.97 -1.79 -7.37
CA ILE A 60 -6.59 -2.59 -6.20
C ILE A 60 -6.25 -1.68 -5.01
N ARG A 61 -5.52 -0.57 -5.23
CA ARG A 61 -5.25 0.43 -4.20
C ARG A 61 -6.53 1.00 -3.61
N THR A 62 -7.52 1.32 -4.46
CA THR A 62 -8.81 1.81 -3.98
C THR A 62 -9.50 0.79 -3.08
N LEU A 63 -9.50 -0.49 -3.47
CA LEU A 63 -10.05 -1.58 -2.65
C LEU A 63 -9.31 -1.71 -1.31
N TYR A 64 -7.97 -1.78 -1.35
CA TYR A 64 -7.14 -2.05 -0.19
C TYR A 64 -7.13 -0.89 0.80
N PHE A 65 -6.96 0.36 0.33
CA PHE A 65 -6.96 1.52 1.22
C PHE A 65 -8.33 1.78 1.82
N SER A 66 -9.42 1.54 1.08
CA SER A 66 -10.76 1.70 1.64
C SER A 66 -11.06 0.68 2.73
N GLU A 67 -10.74 -0.61 2.51
CA GLU A 67 -10.93 -1.62 3.56
C GLU A 67 -9.95 -1.42 4.72
N TYR A 68 -8.71 -1.05 4.43
CA TYR A 68 -7.73 -0.78 5.46
C TYR A 68 -8.16 0.41 6.35
N ALA A 69 -8.66 1.48 5.74
CA ALA A 69 -9.24 2.60 6.47
C ALA A 69 -10.38 2.15 7.40
N ARG A 70 -11.28 1.27 6.94
CA ARG A 70 -12.34 0.67 7.79
C ARG A 70 -11.80 -0.15 8.95
N VAL A 71 -10.71 -0.89 8.73
CA VAL A 71 -10.06 -1.67 9.79
C VAL A 71 -9.48 -0.75 10.86
N LEU A 72 -8.99 0.43 10.47
CA LEU A 72 -8.35 1.40 11.35
C LEU A 72 -9.36 2.31 12.07
N SER A 73 -10.24 3.00 11.34
CA SER A 73 -11.14 4.03 11.88
C SER A 73 -12.56 3.55 12.14
N GLY A 74 -12.88 2.27 11.85
CA GLY A 74 -14.24 1.75 11.97
C GLY A 74 -15.19 2.47 11.02
N ASP A 75 -16.18 3.16 11.59
CA ASP A 75 -17.20 3.90 10.84
C ASP A 75 -16.76 5.31 10.44
N ASP A 76 -15.69 5.86 11.04
CA ASP A 76 -15.20 7.21 10.74
C ASP A 76 -14.22 7.24 9.55
N ILE A 77 -14.66 6.68 8.42
CA ILE A 77 -13.83 6.57 7.22
C ILE A 77 -13.62 7.93 6.54
N GLU A 78 -14.59 8.83 6.62
CA GLU A 78 -14.56 10.13 5.93
C GLU A 78 -13.58 11.10 6.59
N SER A 79 -13.49 11.12 7.93
CA SER A 79 -12.49 11.92 8.65
C SER A 79 -11.07 11.43 8.34
N LEU A 80 -10.85 10.12 8.38
CA LEU A 80 -9.56 9.52 8.03
C LEU A 80 -9.18 9.88 6.58
N LYS A 81 -10.12 9.72 5.64
CA LYS A 81 -9.94 10.11 4.25
C LYS A 81 -9.54 11.58 4.09
N ALA A 82 -10.24 12.50 4.76
CA ALA A 82 -9.96 13.92 4.70
C ALA A 82 -8.53 14.23 5.19
N THR A 83 -8.10 13.55 6.26
CA THR A 83 -6.79 13.71 6.87
C THR A 83 -5.65 13.28 5.94
N VAL A 84 -5.84 12.20 5.16
CA VAL A 84 -4.80 11.67 4.25
C VAL A 84 -4.97 12.10 2.79
N ASN A 85 -5.87 13.06 2.53
CA ASN A 85 -6.06 13.66 1.21
C ASN A 85 -4.94 14.68 0.92
N PRO A 86 -4.50 14.87 -0.34
CA PRO A 86 -4.95 14.24 -1.58
C PRO A 86 -4.33 12.86 -1.89
N PHE A 87 -3.22 12.51 -1.22
CA PHE A 87 -2.34 11.45 -1.68
C PHE A 87 -2.92 10.04 -1.49
N THR A 88 -3.43 9.74 -0.30
CA THR A 88 -4.05 8.44 0.00
C THR A 88 -5.56 8.55 0.03
N GLY A 89 -6.09 9.72 0.44
CA GLY A 89 -7.52 9.99 0.53
C GLY A 89 -8.25 9.79 -0.80
N CYS A 90 -7.58 10.01 -1.94
CA CYS A 90 -8.15 9.76 -3.25
C CYS A 90 -8.46 8.28 -3.56
N PHE A 91 -7.84 7.35 -2.82
CA PHE A 91 -8.11 5.90 -2.90
C PHE A 91 -9.10 5.41 -1.84
N ILE A 92 -9.52 6.27 -0.91
CA ILE A 92 -10.45 5.90 0.17
C ILE A 92 -11.87 6.31 -0.22
N THR A 93 -12.79 5.35 -0.18
CA THR A 93 -14.22 5.55 -0.45
C THR A 93 -15.07 4.61 0.39
N PRO A 94 -16.28 5.03 0.79
CA PRO A 94 -17.21 4.14 1.50
C PRO A 94 -17.77 3.02 0.60
N ILE A 95 -17.68 3.14 -0.72
CA ILE A 95 -18.23 2.15 -1.67
C ILE A 95 -17.18 1.64 -2.66
N PRO A 96 -16.08 1.02 -2.18
CA PRO A 96 -14.90 0.74 -3.00
C PRO A 96 -15.18 -0.24 -4.14
N THR A 97 -15.93 -1.31 -3.87
CA THR A 97 -16.30 -2.29 -4.89
C THR A 97 -17.11 -1.64 -6.01
N THR A 98 -18.10 -0.82 -5.67
CA THR A 98 -18.95 -0.13 -6.66
C THR A 98 -18.12 0.82 -7.53
N VAL A 99 -17.29 1.66 -6.90
CA VAL A 99 -16.44 2.63 -7.61
C VAL A 99 -15.46 1.91 -8.56
N VAL A 100 -14.80 0.86 -8.07
CA VAL A 100 -13.82 0.10 -8.85
C VAL A 100 -14.49 -0.63 -10.01
N MET A 101 -15.60 -1.33 -9.77
CA MET A 101 -16.30 -2.06 -10.82
C MET A 101 -16.90 -1.12 -11.86
N MET A 102 -17.41 0.05 -11.46
CA MET A 102 -17.89 1.06 -12.40
C MET A 102 -16.75 1.58 -13.28
N ARG A 103 -15.60 1.95 -12.68
CA ARG A 103 -14.41 2.39 -13.44
C ARG A 103 -13.90 1.30 -14.39
N PHE A 104 -13.84 0.06 -13.92
CA PHE A 104 -13.43 -1.09 -14.72
C PHE A 104 -14.34 -1.31 -15.92
N CYS A 105 -15.66 -1.39 -15.70
CA CYS A 105 -16.64 -1.60 -16.77
C CYS A 105 -16.67 -0.44 -17.77
N MET A 106 -16.65 0.81 -17.29
CA MET A 106 -16.62 1.99 -18.18
C MET A 106 -15.35 2.04 -19.02
N LYS A 107 -14.19 1.66 -18.45
CA LYS A 107 -12.95 1.60 -19.21
C LYS A 107 -13.00 0.55 -20.31
N ALA A 108 -13.48 -0.66 -19.97
CA ALA A 108 -13.66 -1.72 -20.95
C ALA A 108 -14.62 -1.28 -22.07
N ALA A 109 -15.79 -0.74 -21.70
CA ALA A 109 -16.77 -0.21 -22.65
C ALA A 109 -16.16 0.87 -23.56
N GLY A 110 -15.34 1.76 -23.01
CA GLY A 110 -14.63 2.78 -23.79
C GLY A 110 -13.72 2.20 -24.89
N PHE A 111 -13.08 1.04 -24.67
CA PHE A 111 -12.32 0.38 -25.73
C PHE A 111 -13.22 -0.19 -26.83
N TYR A 112 -14.35 -0.80 -26.46
CA TYR A 112 -15.30 -1.33 -27.43
C TYR A 112 -15.95 -0.21 -28.25
N LEU A 113 -16.39 0.87 -27.62
CA LEU A 113 -17.00 2.02 -28.29
C LEU A 113 -16.04 2.73 -29.25
N ALA A 114 -14.73 2.68 -28.96
CA ALA A 114 -13.69 3.21 -29.85
C ALA A 114 -13.29 2.25 -30.98
N GLY A 115 -13.99 1.12 -31.15
CA GLY A 115 -13.67 0.09 -32.15
C GLY A 115 -12.43 -0.75 -31.81
N ASN A 116 -11.80 -0.54 -30.65
CA ASN A 116 -10.60 -1.26 -30.24
C ASN A 116 -10.93 -2.52 -29.43
N HIS A 117 -11.68 -3.44 -30.07
CA HIS A 117 -12.26 -4.61 -29.41
C HIS A 117 -11.18 -5.54 -28.83
N ALA A 118 -10.08 -5.75 -29.57
CA ALA A 118 -8.98 -6.60 -29.11
C ALA A 118 -8.38 -6.09 -27.79
N LYS A 119 -8.15 -4.77 -27.69
CA LYS A 119 -7.64 -4.12 -26.48
C LYS A 119 -8.66 -4.16 -25.33
N GLY A 120 -9.95 -4.06 -25.63
CA GLY A 120 -11.02 -4.24 -24.64
C GLY A 120 -11.01 -5.66 -24.05
N THR A 121 -10.93 -6.68 -24.89
CA THR A 121 -10.85 -8.09 -24.47
C THR A 121 -9.57 -8.37 -23.69
N GLU A 122 -8.43 -7.84 -24.14
CA GLU A 122 -7.15 -7.95 -23.44
C GLU A 122 -7.22 -7.31 -22.05
N PHE A 123 -7.76 -6.09 -21.95
CA PHE A 123 -7.94 -5.39 -20.68
C PHE A 123 -8.75 -6.22 -19.70
N ILE A 124 -9.90 -6.76 -20.12
CA ILE A 124 -10.76 -7.57 -19.25
C ILE A 124 -10.03 -8.84 -18.81
N THR A 125 -9.49 -9.60 -19.76
CA THR A 125 -8.87 -10.91 -19.50
C THR A 125 -7.64 -10.79 -18.60
N ALA A 126 -6.81 -9.75 -18.81
CA ALA A 126 -5.62 -9.53 -17.99
C ALA A 126 -5.94 -8.99 -16.58
N SER A 127 -7.02 -8.22 -16.44
CA SER A 127 -7.33 -7.48 -15.21
C SER A 127 -8.29 -8.23 -14.28
N HIS A 128 -9.28 -8.93 -14.82
CA HIS A 128 -10.34 -9.57 -14.06
C HIS A 128 -9.82 -10.54 -12.98
N PRO A 129 -8.87 -11.46 -13.26
CA PRO A 129 -8.37 -12.38 -12.24
C PRO A 129 -7.68 -11.65 -11.07
N ARG A 130 -7.01 -10.53 -11.35
CA ARG A 130 -6.34 -9.72 -10.32
C ARG A 130 -7.36 -9.00 -9.44
N LEU A 131 -8.41 -8.44 -10.03
CA LEU A 131 -9.51 -7.81 -9.28
C LEU A 131 -10.30 -8.82 -8.45
N ALA A 132 -10.61 -9.99 -9.01
CA ALA A 132 -11.31 -11.04 -8.29
C ALA A 132 -10.55 -11.45 -7.02
N ARG A 133 -9.23 -11.68 -7.15
CA ARG A 133 -8.36 -11.96 -5.99
C ARG A 133 -8.34 -10.82 -4.98
N ALA A 134 -8.23 -9.57 -5.44
CA ALA A 134 -8.24 -8.41 -4.54
C ALA A 134 -9.58 -8.26 -3.80
N MET A 135 -10.71 -8.46 -4.48
CA MET A 135 -12.04 -8.41 -3.89
C MET A 135 -12.31 -9.55 -2.89
N THR A 136 -11.76 -10.75 -3.14
CA THR A 136 -11.78 -11.82 -2.14
C THR A 136 -10.92 -11.46 -0.93
N PHE A 137 -9.70 -10.96 -1.17
CA PHE A 137 -8.77 -10.59 -0.09
C PHE A 137 -9.34 -9.52 0.85
N ILE A 138 -9.96 -8.44 0.34
CA ILE A 138 -10.55 -7.42 1.21
C ILE A 138 -11.72 -7.94 2.05
N ARG A 139 -12.44 -8.97 1.57
CA ARG A 139 -13.58 -9.55 2.31
C ARG A 139 -13.13 -10.53 3.39
N GLU A 140 -12.10 -11.31 3.10
CA GLU A 140 -11.78 -12.51 3.88
C GLU A 140 -10.42 -12.43 4.58
N GLY A 141 -9.44 -11.73 4.01
CA GLY A 141 -8.03 -11.84 4.42
C GLY A 141 -7.42 -10.58 5.01
N LEU A 142 -7.80 -9.39 4.51
CA LEU A 142 -7.07 -8.15 4.80
C LEU A 142 -7.02 -7.82 6.29
N ARG A 143 -8.18 -7.88 6.96
CA ARG A 143 -8.27 -7.59 8.40
C ARG A 143 -7.39 -8.50 9.23
N GLU A 144 -7.40 -9.79 8.95
CA GLU A 144 -6.62 -10.78 9.71
C GLU A 144 -5.13 -10.64 9.42
N GLN A 145 -4.77 -10.44 8.15
CA GLN A 145 -3.39 -10.20 7.77
C GLN A 145 -2.83 -8.93 8.45
N TYR A 146 -3.60 -7.83 8.47
CA TYR A 146 -3.20 -6.61 9.17
C TYR A 146 -2.98 -6.87 10.67
N ARG A 147 -3.91 -7.56 11.35
CA ARG A 147 -3.78 -7.86 12.79
C ARG A 147 -2.54 -8.68 13.09
N ARG A 148 -2.32 -9.75 12.31
CA ARG A 148 -1.14 -10.62 12.45
C ARG A 148 0.15 -9.83 12.24
N GLU A 149 0.22 -9.01 11.20
CA GLU A 149 1.40 -8.20 10.90
C GLU A 149 1.64 -7.14 11.98
N ARG A 150 0.61 -6.42 12.43
CA ARG A 150 0.74 -5.44 13.53
C ARG A 150 1.23 -6.11 14.81
N HIS A 151 0.66 -7.28 15.16
CA HIS A 151 1.09 -8.03 16.33
C HIS A 151 2.58 -8.43 16.23
N GLY A 152 3.01 -8.98 15.09
CA GLY A 152 4.40 -9.37 14.89
C GLY A 152 5.37 -8.17 14.95
N TRP A 153 4.98 -7.02 14.39
CA TRP A 153 5.78 -5.79 14.49
C TRP A 153 5.88 -5.30 15.94
N ASN A 154 4.78 -5.28 16.69
CA ASN A 154 4.82 -4.90 18.10
C ASN A 154 5.75 -5.81 18.90
N GLN A 155 5.64 -7.14 18.74
CA GLN A 155 6.54 -8.09 19.40
C GLN A 155 8.01 -7.83 19.06
N PHE A 156 8.31 -7.52 17.80
CA PHE A 156 9.67 -7.20 17.38
C PHE A 156 10.21 -5.95 18.10
N TYR A 157 9.41 -4.87 18.19
CA TYR A 157 9.83 -3.65 18.87
C TYR A 157 9.92 -3.82 20.39
N ASP A 158 8.98 -4.54 21.01
CA ASP A 158 9.03 -4.89 22.44
C ASP A 158 10.33 -5.64 22.76
N LEU A 159 10.73 -6.58 21.90
CA LEU A 159 11.99 -7.31 22.05
C LEU A 159 13.22 -6.40 21.88
N ILE A 160 13.19 -5.46 20.94
CA ILE A 160 14.28 -4.48 20.78
C ILE A 160 14.44 -3.64 22.04
N GLU A 161 13.34 -3.17 22.64
CA GLU A 161 13.38 -2.37 23.86
C GLU A 161 14.03 -3.15 25.02
N ILE A 162 13.61 -4.41 25.22
CA ILE A 162 14.22 -5.32 26.20
C ILE A 162 15.72 -5.52 25.93
N VAL A 163 16.10 -5.70 24.67
CA VAL A 163 17.50 -5.89 24.26
C VAL A 163 18.33 -4.62 24.48
N GLN A 164 17.75 -3.44 24.23
CA GLN A 164 18.43 -2.15 24.43
C GLN A 164 18.74 -1.90 25.90
N GLU A 165 17.85 -2.31 26.80
CA GLU A 165 18.05 -2.24 28.25
C GLU A 165 18.98 -3.34 28.79
N ASN A 166 19.31 -4.34 27.97
CA ASN A 166 20.23 -5.42 28.33
C ASN A 166 21.65 -5.15 27.80
N ASP A 167 22.51 -4.62 28.66
CA ASP A 167 23.91 -4.28 28.33
C ASP A 167 24.70 -5.43 27.69
N THR A 168 24.42 -6.68 28.06
CA THR A 168 25.11 -7.86 27.50
C THR A 168 24.70 -8.11 26.06
N LEU A 169 23.40 -8.04 25.76
CA LEU A 169 22.89 -8.21 24.40
C LEU A 169 23.26 -7.02 23.52
N ARG A 170 23.22 -5.81 24.08
CA ARG A 170 23.69 -4.59 23.41
C ARG A 170 25.17 -4.68 23.02
N ALA A 171 26.04 -5.12 23.94
CA ALA A 171 27.46 -5.32 23.64
C ALA A 171 27.67 -6.33 22.50
N LYS A 172 26.91 -7.43 22.49
CA LYS A 172 26.99 -8.46 21.44
C LYS A 172 26.44 -7.99 20.09
N ALA A 173 25.39 -7.16 20.08
CA ALA A 173 24.89 -6.54 18.87
C ALA A 173 25.92 -5.56 18.26
N ILE A 174 26.57 -4.75 19.11
CA ILE A 174 27.67 -3.85 18.69
C ILE A 174 28.84 -4.66 18.12
N GLU A 175 29.24 -5.75 18.76
CA GLU A 175 30.29 -6.65 18.26
C GLU A 175 29.98 -7.17 16.84
N ILE A 176 28.74 -7.60 16.60
CA ILE A 176 28.29 -8.05 15.27
C ILE A 176 28.37 -6.91 14.25
N ILE A 177 27.88 -5.72 14.59
CA ILE A 177 27.91 -4.55 13.69
C ILE A 177 29.35 -4.17 13.34
N GLU A 178 30.24 -4.13 14.33
CA GLU A 178 31.67 -3.85 14.12
C GLU A 178 32.35 -4.95 13.29
N SER A 179 31.92 -6.21 13.41
CA SER A 179 32.42 -7.29 12.56
C SER A 179 32.00 -7.17 11.09
N CYS A 180 30.92 -6.42 10.81
CA CYS A 180 30.43 -6.14 9.46
C CYS A 180 31.08 -4.90 8.82
N HIS A 181 31.81 -4.09 9.59
CA HIS A 181 32.57 -2.98 9.02
C HIS A 181 33.70 -3.54 8.14
N LEU A 182 33.66 -3.19 6.86
CA LEU A 182 34.78 -3.43 5.95
C LEU A 182 35.96 -2.58 6.42
N ARG A 183 37.00 -3.23 6.93
CA ARG A 183 38.27 -2.56 7.24
C ARG A 183 38.94 -2.17 5.92
N VAL A 184 38.91 -0.89 5.60
CA VAL A 184 39.67 -0.27 4.51
C VAL A 184 41.08 0.05 5.00
#